data_AF-A0A9X9A7U8-F1
#
_entry.id   AF-A0A9X9A7U8-F1
#
_cell.length_a   1.000
_cell.length_b   1.000
_cell.length_c   1.000
_cell.angle_alpha   90.00
_cell.angle_beta   90.00
_cell.angle_gamma   90.00
#
_symmetry.space_group_name_H-M   'P 1'
#
loop_
_entity.id
_entity.type
_entity.pdbx_description
1 polymer ?
#
loop_
_entity_poly.entity_id
_entity_poly.type
_entity_poly.pdbx_seq_one_letter_code
_entity_poly.pdbx_strand_id
1 'polypeptide(L)'
;MEQKKCRFCHSLLTNTFLDLGVSPLANSFVAPESSYKMEPFYPLHTFVCNSCLLVQLDEFESPQNIFHNYLYFSSYSSSWLLHAKQYVE
;
A
#
# COMPACT_ATOMS: atom_id res chain seq x y z
N MET A 1 18.26 15.15 -0.75
CA MET A 1 17.37 14.06 -1.20
C MET A 1 17.74 12.84 -0.39
N GLU A 2 16.80 12.34 0.41
CA GLU A 2 17.04 11.15 1.23
C GLU A 2 17.21 9.93 0.33
N GLN A 3 18.22 9.12 0.61
CA GLN A 3 18.52 7.93 -0.18
C GLN A 3 17.56 6.79 0.22
N LYS A 4 16.74 6.31 -0.73
CA LYS A 4 15.78 5.23 -0.49
C LYS A 4 16.52 3.91 -0.19
N LYS A 5 16.30 3.33 0.98
CA LYS A 5 16.89 2.05 1.39
C LYS A 5 15.84 0.95 1.36
N CYS A 6 16.26 -0.26 1.01
CA CYS A 6 15.43 -1.45 1.11
C CYS A 6 14.99 -1.67 2.55
N ARG A 7 13.69 -1.83 2.78
CA ARG A 7 13.11 -2.05 4.12
C ARG A 7 13.57 -3.37 4.77
N PHE A 8 13.97 -4.33 3.95
CA PHE A 8 14.41 -5.65 4.42
C PHE A 8 15.91 -5.74 4.68
N CYS A 9 16.74 -5.41 3.68
CA CYS A 9 18.20 -5.61 3.75
C CYS A 9 19.01 -4.31 3.80
N HIS A 10 18.34 -3.14 3.82
CA HIS A 10 18.96 -1.81 3.90
C HIS A 10 19.87 -1.37 2.74
N SER A 11 20.05 -2.21 1.71
CA SER A 11 20.72 -1.81 0.46
C SER A 11 20.02 -0.62 -0.20
N LEU A 12 20.78 0.21 -0.90
CA LEU A 12 20.24 1.33 -1.66
C LEU A 12 19.29 0.85 -2.77
N LEU A 13 18.15 1.52 -2.93
CA LEU A 13 17.20 1.30 -4.01
C LEU A 13 17.48 2.29 -5.14
N THR A 14 17.92 1.78 -6.29
CA THR A 14 18.26 2.59 -7.47
C THR A 14 17.46 2.21 -8.70
N ASN A 15 16.79 1.05 -8.69
CA ASN A 15 16.16 0.48 -9.86
C ASN A 15 14.64 0.57 -9.75
N THR A 16 14.04 1.34 -10.65
CA THR A 16 12.59 1.32 -10.86
C THR A 16 12.17 -0.06 -11.32
N PHE A 17 11.15 -0.61 -10.66
CA PHE A 17 10.47 -1.82 -11.11
C PHE A 17 9.28 -1.45 -12.00
N LEU A 18 8.36 -0.64 -11.46
CA LEU A 18 7.19 -0.13 -12.15
C LEU A 18 6.79 1.23 -11.59
N ASP A 19 6.52 2.18 -12.47
CA ASP A 19 5.96 3.50 -12.15
C ASP A 19 4.58 3.62 -12.79
N LEU A 20 3.56 3.83 -11.96
CA LEU A 20 2.17 4.01 -12.38
C LEU A 20 1.71 5.48 -12.25
N GLY A 21 2.62 6.41 -11.97
CA GLY A 21 2.31 7.82 -11.76
C GLY A 21 1.81 8.10 -10.35
N VAL A 22 0.69 8.80 -10.24
CA VAL A 22 0.09 9.18 -8.95
C VAL A 22 -1.34 8.65 -8.83
N SER A 23 -1.72 8.22 -7.62
CA SER A 23 -3.05 7.67 -7.32
C SER A 23 -3.50 8.12 -5.93
N PRO A 24 -4.82 8.26 -5.68
CA PRO A 24 -5.32 8.39 -4.33
C PRO A 24 -5.21 7.05 -3.58
N LEU A 25 -5.51 7.08 -2.27
CA LEU A 25 -5.58 5.87 -1.44
C LEU A 25 -6.78 5.02 -1.85
N ALA A 26 -6.54 3.76 -2.22
CA ALA A 26 -7.55 2.86 -2.78
C ALA A 26 -8.81 2.65 -1.90
N ASN A 27 -8.67 2.71 -0.58
CA ASN A 27 -9.77 2.48 0.38
C ASN A 27 -10.29 3.77 1.03
N SER A 28 -9.96 4.95 0.49
CA SER A 28 -10.39 6.25 1.01
C SER A 28 -11.60 6.79 0.25
N PHE A 29 -12.76 6.13 0.37
CA PHE A 29 -13.97 6.53 -0.35
C PHE A 29 -14.44 7.94 0.04
N VAL A 30 -14.66 8.77 -0.98
CA VAL A 30 -15.18 10.14 -0.80
C VAL A 30 -16.70 10.12 -0.73
N ALA A 31 -17.27 10.69 0.33
CA ALA A 31 -18.71 10.83 0.46
C ALA A 31 -19.27 11.78 -0.63
N PRO A 32 -20.47 11.52 -1.18
CA PRO A 32 -21.02 12.32 -2.29
C PRO A 32 -21.04 13.83 -2.02
N GLU A 33 -21.39 14.22 -0.80
CA GLU A 33 -21.41 15.60 -0.32
C GLU A 33 -20.03 16.26 -0.19
N SER A 34 -18.95 15.48 -0.31
CA SER A 34 -17.56 15.96 -0.30
C SER A 34 -16.85 15.78 -1.64
N SER A 35 -17.57 15.40 -2.70
CA SER A 35 -17.00 15.14 -4.04
C SER A 35 -16.27 16.32 -4.69
N TYR A 36 -16.52 17.55 -4.23
CA TYR A 36 -15.85 18.76 -4.70
C TYR A 36 -14.54 19.08 -3.94
N LYS A 37 -14.23 18.35 -2.87
CA LYS A 37 -13.00 18.56 -2.10
C LYS A 37 -11.81 17.95 -2.83
N MET A 38 -10.65 18.55 -2.65
CA MET A 38 -9.41 17.95 -3.12
C MET A 38 -9.11 16.66 -2.35
N GLU A 39 -8.60 15.67 -3.07
CA GLU A 39 -8.11 14.41 -2.54
C GLU A 39 -6.58 14.38 -2.66
N PRO A 40 -5.86 13.84 -1.65
CA PRO A 40 -4.42 13.68 -1.75
C PRO A 40 -4.07 12.55 -2.73
N PHE A 41 -3.07 12.80 -3.58
CA PHE A 41 -2.52 11.83 -4.53
C PHE A 41 -1.07 11.54 -4.15
N TYR A 42 -0.70 10.27 -4.22
CA TYR A 42 0.61 9.78 -3.81
C TYR A 42 1.30 9.07 -4.98
N PRO A 43 2.65 9.15 -5.10
CA PRO A 43 3.37 8.42 -6.12
C PRO A 43 3.21 6.91 -5.96
N LEU A 44 2.72 6.24 -7.01
CA LEU A 44 2.63 4.79 -7.10
C LEU A 44 3.84 4.26 -7.89
N HIS A 45 5.02 4.45 -7.30
CA HIS A 45 6.31 4.12 -7.91
C HIS A 45 7.05 3.09 -7.07
N THR A 46 7.18 1.88 -7.62
CA THR A 46 7.86 0.75 -7.00
C THR A 46 9.32 0.62 -7.42
N PHE A 47 10.15 0.15 -6.50
CA PHE A 47 11.56 -0.15 -6.72
C PHE A 47 11.81 -1.62 -6.45
N VAL A 48 12.77 -2.21 -7.17
CA VAL A 48 13.28 -3.56 -6.89
C VAL A 48 14.67 -3.46 -6.27
N CYS A 49 14.89 -4.20 -5.18
CA CYS A 49 16.20 -4.29 -4.56
C CYS A 49 17.13 -5.24 -5.33
N ASN A 50 18.29 -4.76 -5.78
CA ASN A 50 19.28 -5.62 -6.46
C ASN A 50 19.94 -6.66 -5.56
N SER A 51 19.87 -6.50 -4.23
CA SER A 51 20.51 -7.42 -3.27
C SER A 51 19.58 -8.56 -2.83
N CYS A 52 18.30 -8.29 -2.56
CA CYS A 52 17.35 -9.28 -2.02
C CYS A 52 16.10 -9.49 -2.89
N LEU A 53 15.99 -8.79 -4.02
CA LEU A 53 14.88 -8.87 -4.97
C LEU A 53 13.51 -8.41 -4.43
N LEU A 54 13.43 -7.86 -3.22
CA LEU A 54 12.19 -7.28 -2.70
C LEU A 54 11.74 -6.09 -3.57
N VAL A 55 10.57 -6.22 -4.18
CA VAL A 55 9.83 -5.12 -4.79
C VAL A 55 9.05 -4.38 -3.71
N GLN A 56 9.18 -3.06 -3.64
CA GLN A 56 8.59 -2.26 -2.57
C GLN A 56 8.24 -0.83 -3.01
N LEU A 57 7.27 -0.24 -2.30
CA LEU A 57 6.92 1.17 -2.39
C LEU A 57 7.69 1.99 -1.34
N ASP A 58 7.79 3.29 -1.61
CA ASP A 58 8.20 4.26 -0.61
C ASP A 58 7.11 4.47 0.46
N GLU A 59 7.45 5.14 1.57
CA GLU A 59 6.46 5.55 2.57
C GLU A 59 5.95 6.95 2.27
N PHE A 60 4.69 7.04 1.86
CA PHE A 60 4.03 8.34 1.66
C PHE A 60 2.91 8.61 2.66
N GLU A 61 2.40 7.57 3.32
CA GLU A 61 1.39 7.71 4.38
C GLU A 61 1.66 6.79 5.55
N SER A 62 1.22 7.25 6.73
CA SER A 62 1.37 6.50 7.96
C SER A 62 0.35 5.36 8.05
N PRO A 63 0.70 4.23 8.71
CA PRO A 63 -0.27 3.18 9.02
C PRO A 63 -1.50 3.72 9.78
N GLN A 64 -1.30 4.67 10.69
CA GLN A 64 -2.38 5.28 11.46
C GLN A 64 -3.40 5.94 10.54
N ASN A 65 -2.96 6.69 9.53
CA ASN A 65 -3.87 7.34 8.57
C ASN A 65 -4.55 6.33 7.64
N ILE A 66 -3.83 5.29 7.20
CA ILE A 66 -4.37 4.25 6.30
C ILE A 66 -5.44 3.40 7.01
N PHE A 67 -5.23 3.08 8.29
CA PHE A 67 -6.06 2.13 9.03
C PHE A 67 -7.05 2.78 10.01
N HIS A 68 -7.14 4.11 10.07
CA HIS A 68 -8.04 4.81 10.99
C HIS A 68 -9.52 4.49 10.74
N ASN A 69 -9.98 4.58 9.49
CA ASN A 69 -11.35 4.25 9.07
C ASN A 69 -11.33 3.13 8.02
N TYR A 70 -10.98 1.93 8.46
CA TYR A 70 -10.75 0.81 7.56
C TYR A 70 -12.07 0.09 7.20
N LEU A 71 -12.47 0.21 5.93
CA LEU A 71 -13.76 -0.26 5.44
C LEU A 71 -13.78 -1.74 5.03
N TYR A 72 -12.62 -2.40 4.95
CA TYR A 72 -12.53 -3.78 4.51
C TYR A 72 -12.71 -4.75 5.68
N PHE A 73 -13.83 -5.48 5.67
CA PHE A 73 -14.15 -6.51 6.64
C PHE A 73 -14.02 -7.90 5.99
N SER A 74 -12.99 -8.63 6.39
CA SER A 74 -12.65 -9.93 5.80
C SER A 74 -13.69 -11.03 6.09
N SER A 75 -14.48 -10.88 7.15
CA SER A 75 -15.52 -11.84 7.56
C SER A 75 -16.73 -11.89 6.62
N TYR A 76 -16.91 -10.93 5.71
CA TYR A 76 -17.95 -11.02 4.68
C TYR A 76 -17.62 -12.06 3.59
N SER A 77 -16.35 -12.42 3.43
CA SER A 77 -15.93 -13.39 2.42
C SER A 77 -16.00 -14.82 2.97
N SER A 78 -16.94 -15.60 2.46
CA SER A 78 -17.09 -17.02 2.82
C SER A 78 -15.84 -17.84 2.47
N SER A 79 -15.19 -17.54 1.35
CA SER A 79 -13.94 -18.20 0.96
C SER A 79 -12.80 -17.84 1.91
N TRP A 80 -12.75 -16.60 2.41
CA TRP A 80 -11.73 -16.20 3.38
C TRP A 80 -11.93 -16.86 4.74
N LEU A 81 -13.19 -16.97 5.20
CA LEU A 81 -13.51 -17.70 6.43
C LEU A 81 -13.12 -19.17 6.35
N LEU A 82 -13.38 -19.82 5.21
CA LEU A 82 -12.96 -21.21 4.98
C LEU A 82 -11.43 -21.34 5.00
N HIS A 83 -10.73 -20.44 4.31
CA HIS A 83 -9.27 -20.43 4.29
C HIS A 83 -8.68 -20.27 5.70
N ALA A 84 -9.19 -19.31 6.49
CA ALA A 84 -8.72 -19.07 7.85
C ALA A 84 -8.94 -20.28 8.76
N LYS A 85 -10.06 -20.99 8.61
CA LYS A 85 -10.33 -22.24 9.33
C LYS A 85 -9.30 -23.33 8.96
N GLN A 86 -9.06 -23.55 7.67
CA GLN A 86 -8.10 -24.54 7.18
C GLN A 86 -6.66 -24.25 7.60
N TYR A 87 -6.28 -22.98 7.78
CA TYR A 87 -4.93 -22.59 8.19
C TYR A 87 -4.59 -22.98 9.63
N VAL A 88 -5.59 -23.11 10.52
CA VAL A 88 -5.38 -23.40 11.95
C VAL A 88 -5.75 -24.83 12.36
N GLU A 89 -6.28 -25.63 11.44
CA GLU A 89 -6.49 -27.08 11.60
C GLU A 89 -5.20 -27.85 11.31
#